data_AF-A0A366ZUC5-F1
#
_entry.id   AF-A0A366ZUC5-F1
#
_cell.length_a   1.000
_cell.length_b   1.000
_cell.length_c   1.000
_cell.angle_alpha   90.00
_cell.angle_beta   90.00
_cell.angle_gamma   90.00
#
_symmetry.space_group_name_H-M   'P 1'
#
loop_
_entity.id
_entity.type
_entity.pdbx_description
1 polymer ?
#
loop_
_entity_poly.entity_id
_entity_poly.type
_entity_poly.pdbx_seq_one_letter_code
_entity_poly.pdbx_strand_id
1 'polypeptide(L)'
;MLDGPRRHPAVTLAGAPPRPTATVRRALGLLRRHARSAYLAAVAATLVNTVPDVVRQLLVWDDPSVVAAVAVDVVGFLTALVAQLWVTGAVADLPDGGPLRPAGALRRGTGLAGAAVRAATGTVAAAVVLGGAVSALLTVPASVAAIGWQRVLGPLDAPSVGGFVVATVSDAVASAVTLPFLALVLVLAGRRSSVHQPEREARRRG
;
A
#
# COMPACT_ATOMS: atom_id res chain seq x y z
N MET A 1 -35.76 51.77 -21.51
CA MET A 1 -34.55 51.90 -20.66
C MET A 1 -34.51 50.66 -19.78
N LEU A 2 -33.91 49.59 -20.30
CA LEU A 2 -33.89 48.24 -19.73
C LEU A 2 -32.47 47.96 -19.27
N ASP A 3 -32.23 47.86 -17.97
CA ASP A 3 -31.00 47.26 -17.45
C ASP A 3 -31.38 46.33 -16.29
N GLY A 4 -31.59 45.06 -16.65
CA GLY A 4 -31.77 43.98 -15.70
C GLY A 4 -30.41 43.53 -15.14
N PRO A 5 -30.32 43.13 -13.86
CA PRO A 5 -29.09 42.64 -13.27
C PRO A 5 -28.67 41.33 -13.94
N ARG A 6 -27.52 41.37 -14.63
CA ARG A 6 -26.86 40.19 -15.22
C ARG A 6 -26.47 39.23 -14.10
N ARG A 7 -27.25 38.15 -13.95
CA ARG A 7 -26.86 37.00 -13.13
C ARG A 7 -25.67 36.33 -13.82
N HIS A 8 -24.47 36.53 -13.29
CA HIS A 8 -23.34 35.67 -13.62
C HIS A 8 -23.69 34.24 -13.20
N PRO A 9 -23.67 33.25 -14.10
CA PRO A 9 -23.73 31.87 -13.68
C PRO A 9 -22.44 31.59 -12.90
N ALA A 10 -22.59 31.38 -11.59
CA ALA A 10 -21.59 30.71 -10.79
C ALA A 10 -21.41 29.31 -11.39
N VAL A 11 -20.49 29.19 -12.36
CA VAL A 11 -20.00 27.91 -12.83
C VAL A 11 -19.28 27.30 -11.64
N THR A 12 -20.06 26.57 -10.85
CA THR A 12 -19.55 25.70 -9.80
C THR A 12 -18.89 24.55 -10.55
N LEU A 13 -17.64 24.75 -10.97
CA LEU A 13 -16.75 23.65 -11.34
C LEU A 13 -16.54 22.86 -10.04
N ALA A 14 -17.52 22.03 -9.71
CA ALA A 14 -17.35 20.92 -8.77
C ALA A 14 -16.12 20.16 -9.29
N GLY A 15 -14.99 20.37 -8.63
CA GLY A 15 -13.69 19.92 -9.12
C GLY A 15 -13.79 18.44 -9.45
N ALA A 16 -13.64 18.10 -10.73
CA ALA A 16 -13.63 16.73 -11.17
C ALA A 16 -12.60 15.96 -10.31
N PRO A 17 -12.93 14.75 -9.82
CA PRO A 17 -12.02 14.02 -8.98
C PRO A 17 -10.68 13.87 -9.72
N PRO A 18 -9.56 14.23 -9.08
CA PRO A 18 -8.26 14.17 -9.73
C PRO A 18 -8.02 12.74 -10.23
N ARG A 19 -7.63 12.63 -11.50
CA ARG A 19 -7.41 11.34 -12.17
C ARG A 19 -6.42 10.47 -11.37
N PRO A 20 -6.58 9.13 -11.34
CA PRO A 20 -5.68 8.22 -10.61
C PRO A 20 -4.19 8.51 -10.84
N THR A 21 -3.83 8.85 -12.09
CA THR A 21 -2.49 9.23 -12.51
C THR A 21 -1.91 10.45 -11.79
N ALA A 22 -2.72 11.45 -11.45
CA ALA A 22 -2.26 12.63 -10.71
C ALA A 22 -1.89 12.28 -9.26
N THR A 23 -2.66 11.38 -8.63
CA THR A 23 -2.38 10.89 -7.27
C THR A 23 -1.09 10.08 -7.25
N VAL A 24 -0.92 9.16 -8.20
CA VAL A 24 0.29 8.34 -8.34
C VAL A 24 1.53 9.23 -8.55
N ARG A 25 1.46 10.20 -9.47
CA ARG A 25 2.58 11.13 -9.73
C ARG A 25 2.96 11.93 -8.48
N ARG A 26 1.97 12.41 -7.73
CA ARG A 26 2.19 13.14 -6.47
C ARG A 26 2.80 12.23 -5.39
N ALA A 27 2.33 10.99 -5.26
CA ALA A 27 2.90 10.01 -4.34
C ALA A 27 4.38 9.74 -4.67
N LEU A 28 4.72 9.55 -5.95
CA LEU A 28 6.11 9.36 -6.38
C LEU A 28 6.98 10.60 -6.09
N GLY A 29 6.46 11.81 -6.31
CA GLY A 29 7.15 13.04 -5.95
C GLY A 29 7.44 13.15 -4.45
N LEU A 30 6.47 12.80 -3.61
CA LEU A 30 6.62 12.76 -2.16
C LEU A 30 7.61 11.67 -1.72
N LEU A 31 7.54 10.49 -2.35
CA LEU A 31 8.46 9.40 -2.06
C LEU A 31 9.89 9.79 -2.37
N ARG A 32 10.14 10.50 -3.47
CA ARG A 32 11.47 11.02 -3.80
C ARG A 32 11.95 12.06 -2.78
N ARG A 33 11.07 12.98 -2.38
CA ARG A 33 11.40 14.04 -1.42
C ARG A 33 11.66 13.52 0.00
N HIS A 34 10.93 12.48 0.42
CA HIS A 34 10.97 11.92 1.76
C HIS A 34 11.45 10.46 1.78
N ALA A 35 12.31 10.09 0.81
CA ALA A 35 12.74 8.72 0.59
C ALA A 35 13.27 8.08 1.87
N ARG A 36 14.21 8.74 2.54
CA ARG A 36 14.83 8.23 3.77
C ARG A 36 13.77 7.87 4.83
N SER A 37 12.86 8.78 5.14
CA SER A 37 11.84 8.56 6.16
C SER A 37 10.84 7.48 5.76
N ALA A 38 10.37 7.50 4.52
CA ALA A 38 9.37 6.56 4.04
C ALA A 38 9.95 5.13 3.94
N TYR A 39 11.18 4.98 3.45
CA TYR A 39 11.88 3.70 3.40
C TYR A 39 12.30 3.20 4.78
N LEU A 40 12.71 4.07 5.72
CA LEU A 40 12.99 3.63 7.10
C LEU A 40 11.73 3.06 7.77
N ALA A 41 10.58 3.71 7.59
CA ALA A 41 9.31 3.19 8.11
C ALA A 41 8.94 1.84 7.47
N ALA A 42 9.12 1.71 6.15
CA ALA A 42 8.86 0.45 5.45
C ALA A 42 9.83 -0.66 5.85
N VAL A 43 11.13 -0.40 5.92
CA VAL A 43 12.13 -1.38 6.36
C VAL A 43 11.85 -1.82 7.79
N ALA A 44 11.54 -0.90 8.71
CA ALA A 44 11.17 -1.25 10.07
C ALA A 44 9.93 -2.17 10.10
N ALA A 45 8.91 -1.86 9.30
CA ALA A 45 7.70 -2.68 9.22
C ALA A 45 7.98 -4.05 8.59
N THR A 46 8.78 -4.11 7.52
CA THR A 46 9.21 -5.36 6.86
C THR A 46 9.99 -6.24 7.84
N LEU A 47 10.99 -5.69 8.55
CA LEU A 47 11.81 -6.45 9.51
C LEU A 47 10.98 -7.05 10.65
N VAL A 48 10.02 -6.28 11.18
CA VAL A 48 9.09 -6.78 12.22
C VAL A 48 8.22 -7.91 11.67
N ASN A 49 7.87 -7.89 10.38
CA ASN A 49 7.11 -8.95 9.71
C ASN A 49 7.93 -10.18 9.31
N THR A 50 9.23 -10.04 9.04
CA THR A 50 10.07 -11.16 8.60
C THR A 50 10.19 -12.24 9.68
N VAL A 51 10.18 -11.85 10.96
CA VAL A 51 10.31 -12.80 12.09
C VAL A 51 9.11 -13.77 12.18
N PRO A 52 7.84 -13.30 12.17
CA PRO A 52 6.68 -14.18 12.05
C PRO A 52 6.71 -15.09 10.84
N ASP A 53 7.16 -14.62 9.67
CA ASP A 53 7.19 -15.42 8.44
C ASP A 53 8.16 -16.59 8.52
N VAL A 54 9.38 -16.35 9.01
CA VAL A 54 10.37 -17.42 9.18
C VAL A 54 9.88 -18.44 10.20
N VAL A 55 9.30 -17.99 11.32
CA VAL A 55 8.75 -18.89 12.34
C VAL A 55 7.55 -19.69 11.81
N ARG A 56 6.67 -19.08 11.01
CA ARG A 56 5.54 -19.78 10.39
C ARG A 56 5.97 -20.83 9.38
N GLN A 57 6.98 -20.52 8.58
CA GLN A 57 7.51 -21.43 7.57
C GLN A 57 8.24 -22.62 8.22
N LEU A 58 8.88 -22.41 9.37
CA LEU A 58 9.49 -23.48 10.16
C LEU A 58 8.45 -24.39 10.85
N LEU A 59 7.32 -23.84 11.31
CA LEU A 59 6.27 -24.62 11.98
C LEU A 59 5.47 -25.54 11.06
N VAL A 60 5.45 -25.28 9.75
CA VAL A 60 4.75 -26.10 8.73
C VAL A 60 5.69 -27.03 7.97
N TRP A 61 7.00 -26.93 8.24
CA TRP A 61 8.02 -27.72 7.56
C TRP A 61 7.83 -29.24 7.75
N ASP A 62 7.36 -29.66 8.92
CA ASP A 62 7.23 -31.07 9.28
C ASP A 62 5.85 -31.69 9.03
N ASP A 63 4.81 -30.87 8.76
CA ASP A 63 3.43 -31.36 8.62
C ASP A 63 2.68 -30.66 7.44
N PRO A 64 2.77 -31.22 6.21
CA PRO A 64 2.38 -30.54 4.97
C PRO A 64 0.86 -30.58 4.71
N SER A 65 0.04 -30.35 5.73
CA SER A 65 -1.41 -30.26 5.54
C SER A 65 -1.79 -28.98 4.80
N VAL A 66 -2.73 -29.09 3.84
CA VAL A 66 -3.27 -27.92 3.10
C VAL A 66 -3.82 -26.86 4.06
N VAL A 67 -4.39 -27.28 5.18
CA VAL A 67 -4.93 -26.39 6.22
C VAL A 67 -3.82 -25.56 6.88
N ALA A 68 -2.68 -26.18 7.19
CA ALA A 68 -1.52 -25.47 7.75
C ALA A 68 -0.94 -24.47 6.74
N ALA A 69 -0.85 -24.85 5.46
CA ALA A 69 -0.40 -23.95 4.40
C ALA A 69 -1.33 -22.73 4.24
N VAL A 70 -2.66 -22.95 4.23
CA VAL A 70 -3.65 -21.86 4.17
C VAL A 70 -3.57 -20.97 5.41
N ALA A 71 -3.42 -21.56 6.61
CA ALA A 71 -3.29 -20.78 7.84
C ALA A 71 -2.01 -19.92 7.84
N VAL A 72 -0.89 -20.45 7.35
CA VAL A 72 0.36 -19.68 7.18
C VAL A 72 0.15 -18.49 6.25
N ASP A 73 -0.52 -18.72 5.12
CA ASP A 73 -0.81 -17.69 4.12
C ASP A 73 -1.72 -16.59 4.68
N VAL A 74 -2.80 -16.96 5.37
CA VAL A 74 -3.72 -16.02 6.02
C VAL A 74 -2.99 -15.15 7.05
N VAL A 75 -2.17 -15.76 7.91
CA VAL A 75 -1.43 -14.99 8.92
C VAL A 75 -0.38 -14.11 8.24
N GLY A 76 0.28 -14.57 7.17
CA GLY A 76 1.22 -13.79 6.36
C GLY A 76 0.55 -12.55 5.77
N PHE A 77 -0.61 -12.73 5.14
CA PHE A 77 -1.44 -11.66 4.63
C PHE A 77 -1.86 -10.67 5.73
N LEU A 78 -2.32 -11.15 6.89
CA LEU A 78 -2.73 -10.28 8.00
C LEU A 78 -1.54 -9.48 8.54
N THR A 79 -0.37 -10.10 8.67
CA THR A 79 0.85 -9.38 9.09
C THR A 79 1.26 -8.33 8.05
N ALA A 80 1.21 -8.65 6.76
CA ALA A 80 1.49 -7.69 5.68
C ALA A 80 0.50 -6.51 5.67
N LEU A 81 -0.78 -6.79 5.89
CA LEU A 81 -1.82 -5.78 6.00
C LEU A 81 -1.57 -4.85 7.19
N VAL A 82 -1.25 -5.39 8.37
CA VAL A 82 -0.93 -4.60 9.57
C VAL A 82 0.29 -3.71 9.31
N ALA A 83 1.34 -4.24 8.69
CA ALA A 83 2.52 -3.47 8.29
C ALA A 83 2.16 -2.32 7.33
N GLN A 84 1.38 -2.60 6.28
CA GLN A 84 0.92 -1.59 5.33
C GLN A 84 0.11 -0.48 6.01
N LEU A 85 -0.81 -0.83 6.90
CA LEU A 85 -1.63 0.13 7.65
C LEU A 85 -0.76 0.96 8.60
N TRP A 86 0.18 0.34 9.30
CA TRP A 86 1.11 1.05 10.17
C TRP A 86 1.96 2.05 9.38
N VAL A 87 2.58 1.63 8.27
CA VAL A 87 3.40 2.52 7.42
C VAL A 87 2.55 3.68 6.92
N THR A 88 1.32 3.41 6.45
CA THR A 88 0.36 4.43 6.00
C THR A 88 0.10 5.49 7.07
N GLY A 89 -0.12 5.09 8.32
CA GLY A 89 -0.33 6.03 9.42
C GLY A 89 0.94 6.71 9.94
N ALA A 90 2.10 6.08 9.77
CA ALA A 90 3.41 6.61 10.17
C ALA A 90 3.88 7.72 9.23
N VAL A 91 3.62 7.58 7.93
CA VAL A 91 3.98 8.55 6.88
C VAL A 91 2.88 9.59 6.63
N ALA A 92 1.79 9.54 7.40
CA ALA A 92 0.60 10.34 7.14
C ALA A 92 0.90 11.84 7.00
N ASP A 93 1.83 12.38 7.79
CA ASP A 93 2.12 13.82 7.85
C ASP A 93 3.23 14.28 6.89
N LEU A 94 3.90 13.35 6.19
CA LEU A 94 4.92 13.69 5.18
C LEU A 94 4.43 14.61 4.05
N PRO A 95 3.19 14.49 3.52
CA PRO A 95 2.70 15.39 2.47
C PRO A 95 2.71 16.86 2.86
N ASP A 96 2.63 17.16 4.16
CA ASP A 96 2.62 18.52 4.71
C ASP A 96 4.01 18.95 5.22
N GLY A 97 5.04 18.13 4.97
CA GLY A 97 6.40 18.35 5.48
C GLY A 97 6.58 17.99 6.96
N GLY A 98 5.59 17.34 7.58
CA GLY A 98 5.66 16.88 8.96
C GLY A 98 6.58 15.66 9.16
N PRO A 99 6.93 15.32 10.41
CA PRO A 99 7.77 14.17 10.73
C PRO A 99 7.01 12.83 10.62
N LEU A 100 7.75 11.72 10.69
CA LEU A 100 7.16 10.40 10.91
C LEU A 100 6.49 10.34 12.28
N ARG A 101 5.32 9.69 12.35
CA ARG A 101 4.58 9.51 13.61
C ARG A 101 4.28 8.03 13.84
N PRO A 102 5.15 7.29 14.53
CA PRO A 102 4.92 5.87 14.79
C PRO A 102 3.78 5.65 15.81
N ALA A 103 3.67 6.51 16.81
CA ALA A 103 2.66 6.40 17.86
C ALA A 103 1.24 6.56 17.27
N GLY A 104 0.37 5.57 17.50
CA GLY A 104 -1.00 5.56 16.97
C GLY A 104 -1.10 5.40 15.45
N ALA A 105 -0.03 4.94 14.78
CA ALA A 105 0.03 4.81 13.33
C ALA A 105 -1.06 3.85 12.80
N LEU A 106 -1.28 2.69 13.42
CA LEU A 106 -2.31 1.75 12.97
C LEU A 106 -3.70 2.39 12.89
N ARG A 107 -4.15 3.06 13.96
CA ARG A 107 -5.47 3.72 13.97
C ARG A 107 -5.59 4.75 12.85
N ARG A 108 -4.56 5.58 12.64
CA ARG A 108 -4.54 6.58 11.55
C ARG A 108 -4.55 5.91 10.18
N GLY A 109 -3.71 4.90 10.00
CA GLY A 109 -3.57 4.15 8.77
C GLY A 109 -4.87 3.46 8.36
N THR A 110 -5.54 2.77 9.29
CA THR A 110 -6.86 2.16 9.07
C THR A 110 -7.90 3.20 8.68
N GLY A 111 -7.92 4.35 9.37
CA GLY A 111 -8.83 5.45 9.03
C GLY A 111 -8.59 5.99 7.61
N LEU A 112 -7.33 6.21 7.25
CA LEU A 112 -6.93 6.70 5.92
C LEU A 112 -7.21 5.68 4.82
N ALA A 113 -6.89 4.40 5.03
CA ALA A 113 -7.15 3.33 4.09
C ALA A 113 -8.66 3.18 3.86
N GLY A 114 -9.46 3.14 4.92
CA GLY A 114 -10.92 3.08 4.81
C GLY A 114 -11.53 4.31 4.14
N ALA A 115 -10.96 5.50 4.36
CA ALA A 115 -11.37 6.72 3.66
C ALA A 115 -10.95 6.70 2.17
N ALA A 116 -9.80 6.12 1.84
CA ALA A 116 -9.29 6.01 0.48
C ALA A 116 -10.09 5.01 -0.35
N VAL A 117 -10.35 3.81 0.18
CA VAL A 117 -11.12 2.75 -0.50
C VAL A 117 -12.54 3.23 -0.82
N ARG A 118 -13.18 3.96 0.10
CA ARG A 118 -14.54 4.47 -0.09
C ARG A 118 -14.63 5.63 -1.09
N ALA A 119 -13.63 6.50 -1.14
CA ALA A 119 -13.70 7.70 -1.97
C ALA A 119 -12.97 7.60 -3.30
N ALA A 120 -11.99 6.69 -3.42
CA ALA A 120 -11.10 6.61 -4.56
C ALA A 120 -10.71 5.16 -4.89
N THR A 121 -11.69 4.25 -4.90
CA THR A 121 -11.47 2.81 -5.15
C THR A 121 -10.65 2.55 -6.40
N GLY A 122 -10.93 3.23 -7.50
CA GLY A 122 -10.15 3.09 -8.75
C GLY A 122 -8.69 3.53 -8.64
N THR A 123 -8.38 4.51 -7.79
CA THR A 123 -6.99 4.92 -7.53
C THR A 123 -6.26 3.90 -6.66
N VAL A 124 -6.94 3.36 -5.65
CA VAL A 124 -6.39 2.29 -4.81
C VAL A 124 -6.11 1.05 -5.65
N ALA A 125 -7.07 0.62 -6.46
CA ALA A 125 -6.90 -0.53 -7.36
C ALA A 125 -5.73 -0.31 -8.34
N ALA A 126 -5.64 0.86 -8.98
CA ALA A 126 -4.53 1.17 -9.88
C ALA A 126 -3.16 1.16 -9.16
N ALA A 127 -3.10 1.67 -7.93
CA ALA A 127 -1.86 1.65 -7.15
C ALA A 127 -1.48 0.25 -6.68
N VAL A 128 -2.46 -0.60 -6.32
CA VAL A 128 -2.22 -2.01 -6.01
C VAL A 128 -1.70 -2.76 -7.23
N VAL A 129 -2.29 -2.56 -8.41
CA VAL A 129 -1.81 -3.18 -9.66
C VAL A 129 -0.40 -2.72 -9.99
N LEU A 130 -0.11 -1.41 -9.89
CA LEU A 130 1.23 -0.89 -10.16
C LEU A 130 2.27 -1.41 -9.16
N GLY A 131 1.92 -1.41 -7.87
CA GLY A 131 2.78 -1.97 -6.82
C GLY A 131 3.03 -3.45 -7.03
N GLY A 132 1.99 -4.22 -7.37
CA GLY A 132 2.09 -5.63 -7.70
C GLY A 132 2.96 -5.90 -8.93
N ALA A 133 2.88 -5.07 -9.97
CA ALA A 133 3.75 -5.17 -11.14
C ALA A 133 5.22 -4.92 -10.79
N VAL A 134 5.52 -3.90 -9.98
CA VAL A 134 6.89 -3.64 -9.50
C VAL A 134 7.37 -4.79 -8.62
N SER A 135 6.52 -5.30 -7.73
CA SER A 135 6.83 -6.45 -6.89
C SER A 135 7.18 -7.67 -7.74
N ALA A 136 6.36 -8.00 -8.74
CA ALA A 136 6.60 -9.11 -9.64
C ALA A 136 7.91 -8.95 -10.43
N LEU A 137 8.25 -7.74 -10.87
CA LEU A 137 9.53 -7.47 -11.54
C LEU A 137 10.75 -7.71 -10.63
N LEU A 138 10.58 -7.57 -9.32
CA LEU A 138 11.65 -7.82 -8.34
C LEU A 138 11.73 -9.29 -7.93
N THR A 139 10.57 -9.95 -7.78
CA THR A 139 10.51 -11.32 -7.25
C THR A 139 10.61 -12.38 -8.36
N VAL A 140 9.97 -12.19 -9.52
CA VAL A 140 9.94 -13.21 -10.59
C VAL A 140 11.34 -13.53 -11.11
N PRO A 141 12.22 -12.58 -11.45
CA PRO A 141 13.57 -12.91 -11.91
C PRO A 141 14.40 -13.63 -10.85
N ALA A 142 14.26 -13.24 -9.58
CA ALA A 142 14.94 -13.89 -8.46
C ALA A 142 14.46 -15.34 -8.29
N SER A 143 13.14 -15.57 -8.33
CA SER A 143 12.56 -16.90 -8.32
C SER A 143 13.04 -17.74 -9.52
N VAL A 144 13.03 -17.19 -10.73
CA VAL A 144 13.52 -17.91 -11.92
C VAL A 144 14.99 -18.29 -11.80
N ALA A 145 15.84 -17.39 -11.27
CA ALA A 145 17.25 -17.68 -11.04
C ALA A 145 17.48 -18.74 -9.95
N ALA A 146 16.61 -18.77 -8.94
CA ALA A 146 16.71 -19.65 -7.77
C ALA A 146 16.27 -21.09 -8.03
N ILE A 147 15.15 -21.28 -8.75
CA ILE A 147 14.51 -22.59 -8.94
C ILE A 147 14.45 -23.05 -10.41
N GLY A 148 14.84 -22.19 -11.36
CA GLY A 148 14.83 -22.49 -12.79
C GLY A 148 13.43 -22.40 -13.40
N TRP A 149 13.33 -21.88 -14.63
CA TRP A 149 12.05 -21.61 -15.31
C TRP A 149 11.10 -22.83 -15.37
N GLN A 150 11.65 -24.04 -15.49
CA GLN A 150 10.90 -25.29 -15.60
C GLN A 150 10.22 -25.72 -14.28
N ARG A 151 10.72 -25.29 -13.12
CA ARG A 151 10.13 -25.58 -11.80
C ARG A 151 9.25 -24.45 -11.28
N VAL A 152 9.27 -23.28 -11.91
CA VAL A 152 8.35 -22.17 -11.58
C VAL A 152 6.90 -22.51 -11.97
N LEU A 153 6.69 -23.45 -12.90
CA LEU A 153 5.37 -23.89 -13.40
C LEU A 153 5.09 -25.40 -13.18
N GLY A 154 6.02 -26.14 -12.57
CA GLY A 154 5.94 -27.59 -12.36
C GLY A 154 5.66 -27.98 -10.90
N PRO A 155 5.41 -29.27 -10.60
CA PRO A 155 5.27 -29.73 -9.22
C PRO A 155 6.55 -29.43 -8.45
N LEU A 156 6.43 -28.64 -7.38
CA LEU A 156 7.56 -28.27 -6.55
C LEU A 156 7.93 -29.47 -5.67
N ASP A 157 8.82 -30.33 -6.15
CA ASP A 157 9.66 -31.11 -5.24
C ASP A 157 10.38 -30.11 -4.31
N ALA A 158 10.45 -30.43 -3.01
CA ALA A 158 10.81 -29.51 -1.93
C ALA A 158 11.96 -28.54 -2.34
N PRO A 159 11.72 -27.21 -2.31
CA PRO A 159 12.70 -26.24 -2.77
C PRO A 159 13.99 -26.36 -1.94
N SER A 160 15.13 -26.22 -2.61
CA SER A 160 16.43 -26.19 -1.91
C SER A 160 16.48 -24.99 -0.96
N VAL A 161 17.22 -25.12 0.16
CA VAL A 161 17.40 -24.05 1.16
C VAL A 161 17.84 -22.73 0.51
N GLY A 162 18.70 -22.80 -0.51
CA GLY A 162 19.13 -21.62 -1.27
C GLY A 162 18.00 -20.95 -2.06
N GLY A 163 17.12 -21.74 -2.69
CA GLY A 163 15.98 -21.19 -3.43
C GLY A 163 14.95 -20.53 -2.51
N PHE A 164 14.75 -21.10 -1.32
CA PHE A 164 13.92 -20.52 -0.27
C PHE A 164 14.48 -19.17 0.21
N VAL A 165 15.78 -19.10 0.53
CA VAL A 165 16.42 -17.84 0.97
C VAL A 165 16.27 -16.74 -0.08
N VAL A 166 16.48 -17.04 -1.36
CA VAL A 166 16.31 -16.06 -2.45
C VAL A 166 14.85 -15.58 -2.53
N ALA A 167 13.88 -16.49 -2.41
CA ALA A 167 12.47 -16.12 -2.40
C ALA A 167 12.15 -15.18 -1.24
N THR A 168 12.54 -15.53 -0.01
CA THR A 168 12.31 -14.69 1.18
C THR A 168 12.97 -13.32 1.08
N VAL A 169 14.23 -13.26 0.62
CA VAL A 169 14.95 -11.98 0.48
C VAL A 169 14.32 -11.13 -0.62
N SER A 170 13.97 -11.72 -1.75
CA SER A 170 13.33 -10.98 -2.85
C SER A 170 11.96 -10.43 -2.46
N ASP A 171 11.18 -11.17 -1.67
CA ASP A 171 9.89 -10.71 -1.15
C ASP A 171 10.06 -9.60 -0.10
N ALA A 172 11.05 -9.70 0.78
CA ALA A 172 11.37 -8.65 1.74
C ALA A 172 11.80 -7.35 1.02
N VAL A 173 12.64 -7.46 -0.01
CA VAL A 173 13.05 -6.33 -0.84
C VAL A 173 11.85 -5.73 -1.58
N ALA A 174 11.02 -6.57 -2.21
CA ALA A 174 9.84 -6.11 -2.94
C ALA A 174 8.85 -5.38 -2.03
N SER A 175 8.60 -5.92 -0.83
CA SER A 175 7.79 -5.28 0.21
C SER A 175 8.39 -3.95 0.65
N ALA A 176 9.69 -3.89 0.98
CA ALA A 176 10.34 -2.65 1.38
C ALA A 176 10.29 -1.56 0.28
N VAL A 177 10.32 -1.96 -0.99
CA VAL A 177 10.23 -1.08 -2.16
C VAL A 177 8.81 -0.55 -2.39
N THR A 178 7.79 -1.40 -2.21
CA THR A 178 6.41 -1.09 -2.62
C THR A 178 5.56 -0.51 -1.49
N LEU A 179 5.81 -0.88 -0.24
CA LEU A 179 5.07 -0.38 0.94
C LEU A 179 5.01 1.15 1.03
N PRO A 180 6.13 1.92 0.87
CA PRO A 180 6.10 3.38 0.95
C PRO A 180 5.22 4.01 -0.12
N PHE A 181 5.24 3.45 -1.33
CA PHE A 181 4.48 3.96 -2.46
C PHE A 181 2.98 3.82 -2.20
N LEU A 182 2.53 2.61 -1.87
CA LEU A 182 1.11 2.34 -1.60
C LEU A 182 0.62 3.14 -0.39
N ALA A 183 1.44 3.27 0.65
CA ALA A 183 1.15 4.08 1.83
C ALA A 183 0.87 5.54 1.47
N LEU A 184 1.74 6.18 0.68
CA LEU A 184 1.56 7.57 0.26
C LEU A 184 0.33 7.76 -0.64
N VAL A 185 0.00 6.78 -1.49
CA VAL A 185 -1.25 6.82 -2.27
C VAL A 185 -2.47 6.79 -1.35
N LEU A 186 -2.50 5.88 -0.37
CA LEU A 186 -3.60 5.78 0.60
C LEU A 186 -3.75 7.05 1.44
N VAL A 187 -2.65 7.68 1.87
CA VAL A 187 -2.66 8.97 2.57
C VAL A 187 -3.28 10.06 1.70
N LEU A 188 -2.83 10.21 0.45
CA LEU A 188 -3.32 11.24 -0.46
C LEU A 188 -4.78 11.03 -0.85
N ALA A 189 -5.19 9.79 -1.07
CA ALA A 189 -6.57 9.43 -1.41
C ALA A 189 -7.50 9.60 -0.19
N GLY A 190 -7.09 9.12 1.00
CA GLY A 190 -7.89 9.15 2.21
C GLY A 190 -8.11 10.56 2.78
N ARG A 191 -7.09 11.42 2.73
CA ARG A 191 -7.20 12.82 3.20
C ARG A 191 -8.16 13.66 2.35
N ARG A 192 -8.28 13.37 1.05
CA ARG A 192 -9.22 14.09 0.17
C ARG A 192 -10.67 13.84 0.57
N SER A 193 -10.99 12.63 1.00
CA SER A 193 -12.31 12.24 1.49
C SER A 193 -12.71 13.04 2.72
N SER A 194 -11.76 13.29 3.64
CA SER A 194 -11.96 14.05 4.87
C SER A 194 -12.33 15.51 4.62
N VAL A 195 -11.78 16.12 3.56
CA VAL A 195 -12.02 17.52 3.19
C VAL A 195 -13.38 17.71 2.50
N HIS A 196 -13.89 16.70 1.77
CA HIS A 196 -15.19 16.77 1.07
C HIS A 196 -16.39 16.41 1.96
N GLN A 197 -16.16 15.82 3.12
CA GLN A 197 -17.21 15.43 4.06
C GLN A 197 -17.91 16.63 4.77
N PRO A 198 -17.20 17.68 5.25
CA PRO A 198 -17.85 18.83 5.89
C PRO A 198 -18.77 19.63 4.95
N GLU A 199 -18.44 19.76 3.67
CA GLU A 199 -19.29 20.47 2.70
C GLU A 199 -20.60 19.71 2.39
N ARG A 200 -20.58 18.37 2.44
CA ARG A 200 -21.78 17.55 2.24
C ARG A 200 -22.71 17.57 3.44
N GLU A 201 -22.17 17.68 4.66
CA GLU A 201 -22.97 17.86 5.87
C GLU A 201 -23.56 19.27 5.96
N ALA A 202 -22.81 20.31 5.57
CA ALA A 202 -23.31 21.68 5.51
C ALA A 202 -24.47 21.82 4.49
N ARG A 203 -24.37 21.17 3.32
CA ARG A 203 -25.44 21.16 2.30
C ARG A 203 -26.66 20.30 2.64
N ARG A 204 -26.57 19.39 3.62
CA ARG A 204 -27.72 18.59 4.08
C ARG A 204 -28.50 19.27 5.21
N ARG A 205 -27.93 20.32 5.81
CA ARG A 205 -28.52 21.05 6.94
C ARG A 205 -29.09 22.42 6.56
N GLY A 206 -28.93 22.85 5.32
CA GLY A 206 -29.57 24.05 4.74
C GLY A 206 -30.59 23.64 3.69
#